data_AF-A0A132GS05-F1
#
_entry.id   AF-A0A132GS05-F1
#
_cell.length_a   1.000
_cell.length_b   1.000
_cell.length_c   1.000
_cell.angle_alpha   90.00
_cell.angle_beta   90.00
_cell.angle_gamma   90.00
#
_symmetry.space_group_name_H-M   'P 1'
#
loop_
_entity.id
_entity.type
_entity.pdbx_description
1 polymer ?
#
loop_
_entity_poly.entity_id
_entity_poly.type
_entity_poly.pdbx_seq_one_letter_code
_entity_poly.pdbx_strand_id
1 'polypeptide(L)' 'DKELSEMLKVSRHTLQQYRNKGLIPFTYCQGKVLYKEQDVQELLERNYQPARWKAE' A
#
# COMPACT_ATOMS: atom_id res chain seq x y z
N ASP A 1 0.84 6.06 -9.31
CA ASP A 1 0.39 4.65 -9.10
C ASP A 1 1.45 3.62 -9.49
N LYS A 2 2.21 3.84 -10.57
CA LYS A 2 3.21 2.90 -11.07
C LYS A 2 4.28 2.56 -10.01
N GLU A 3 4.92 3.56 -9.43
CA GLU A 3 5.98 3.36 -8.42
C GLU A 3 5.51 2.55 -7.21
N LEU A 4 4.39 2.94 -6.60
CA LEU A 4 3.84 2.22 -5.44
C LEU A 4 3.46 0.77 -5.78
N SER A 5 2.95 0.51 -6.99
CA SER A 5 2.63 -0.84 -7.44
C SER A 5 3.87 -1.73 -7.60
N GLU A 6 5.00 -1.14 -8.04
CA GLU A 6 6.28 -1.84 -8.16
C GLU A 6 6.92 -2.10 -6.78
N MET A 7 6.86 -1.12 -5.87
CA MET A 7 7.35 -1.26 -4.50
C MET A 7 6.62 -2.35 -3.72
N LEU A 8 5.28 -2.35 -3.77
CA LEU A 8 4.44 -3.33 -3.09
C LEU A 8 4.38 -4.68 -3.84
N LYS A 9 4.93 -4.75 -5.06
CA LYS A 9 4.79 -5.89 -5.98
C LYS A 9 3.34 -6.34 -6.17
N VAL A 10 2.43 -5.38 -6.25
CA VAL A 10 0.99 -5.62 -6.47
C VAL A 10 0.55 -5.11 -7.83
N SER A 11 -0.49 -5.74 -8.39
CA SER A 11 -1.10 -5.27 -9.63
C SER A 11 -1.74 -3.90 -9.47
N ARG A 12 -1.77 -3.11 -10.56
CA ARG A 12 -2.46 -1.81 -10.61
C ARG A 12 -3.95 -1.89 -10.22
N HIS A 13 -4.59 -3.02 -10.51
CA HIS A 13 -5.97 -3.29 -10.10
C HIS A 13 -6.07 -3.42 -8.57
N THR A 14 -5.16 -4.15 -7.94
CA THR A 14 -5.08 -4.29 -6.48
C THR A 14 -4.81 -2.93 -5.82
N LEU A 15 -3.93 -2.10 -6.39
CA LEU A 15 -3.67 -0.75 -5.88
C LEU A 15 -4.92 0.15 -5.92
N GLN A 16 -5.71 0.06 -6.99
CA GLN A 16 -7.01 0.75 -7.09
C GLN A 16 -8.00 0.22 -6.04
N GLN A 17 -8.06 -1.09 -5.84
CA GLN A 17 -8.89 -1.68 -4.78
C GLN A 17 -8.46 -1.19 -3.40
N TYR A 18 -7.16 -1.08 -3.13
CA TYR A 18 -6.66 -0.54 -1.87
C TYR A 18 -7.04 0.93 -1.66
N ARG A 19 -7.02 1.74 -2.73
CA ARG A 19 -7.50 3.13 -2.67
C ARG A 19 -9.00 3.19 -2.42
N ASN A 20 -9.79 2.39 -3.15
CA ASN A 20 -11.25 2.33 -3.00
C ASN A 20 -11.69 1.85 -1.62
N LYS A 21 -10.94 0.91 -1.04
CA LYS A 21 -11.18 0.40 0.32
C LYS A 21 -10.63 1.35 1.41
N GLY A 22 -9.95 2.43 1.05
CA GLY A 22 -9.30 3.34 2.01
C GLY A 22 -8.15 2.68 2.80
N LEU A 23 -7.59 1.59 2.28
CA LEU A 23 -6.53 0.83 2.93
C LEU A 23 -5.19 1.56 2.87
N ILE A 24 -4.90 2.27 1.78
CA ILE A 24 -3.66 3.03 1.65
C ILE A 24 -3.98 4.52 1.72
N PRO A 25 -3.41 5.26 2.67
CA PRO A 25 -3.57 6.71 2.74
C PRO A 25 -2.96 7.35 1.49
N PHE A 26 -3.69 8.28 0.91
CA PHE A 26 -3.28 9.02 -0.28
C PHE A 26 -3.60 10.49 -0.12
N THR A 27 -2.80 11.33 -0.76
CA THR A 27 -3.02 12.77 -0.80
C THR A 27 -3.29 13.19 -2.23
N TYR A 28 -4.30 14.02 -2.42
CA TYR A 28 -4.59 14.62 -3.71
C TYR A 28 -3.84 15.95 -3.82
N CYS A 29 -2.95 16.07 -4.80
CA CYS A 29 -2.22 17.30 -5.04
C CYS A 29 -2.22 17.61 -6.54
N GLN A 30 -2.79 18.75 -6.93
CA GLN A 30 -2.83 19.25 -8.31
C GLN A 30 -3.31 18.21 -9.35
N GLY A 31 -4.39 17.48 -9.05
CA GLY A 31 -4.92 16.48 -9.98
C GLY A 31 -4.16 15.16 -10.01
N LYS A 32 -3.10 15.01 -9.19
CA LYS A 32 -2.31 13.79 -9.06
C LYS A 32 -2.53 13.18 -7.68
N VAL A 33 -2.58 11.85 -7.65
CA VAL A 33 -2.58 11.11 -6.39
C VAL A 33 -1.15 10.85 -5.99
N LEU A 34 -0.77 11.38 -4.83
CA LEU A 34 0.52 11.18 -4.20
C LEU A 34 0.37 10.27 -3.00
N TYR A 35 1.40 9.46 -2.79
CA TYR A 35 1.51 8.59 -1.63
C TYR A 35 2.69 9.07 -0.81
N LYS A 36 2.45 9.31 0.47
CA LYS A 36 3.51 9.66 1.39
C LYS A 36 4.21 8.37 1.81
N GLU A 37 5.51 8.27 1.53
CA GLU A 37 6.29 7.05 1.83
C GLU A 37 6.17 6.64 3.30
N GLN A 38 6.27 7.61 4.21
CA GLN A 38 6.13 7.40 5.65
C GLN A 38 4.78 6.75 6.04
N ASP A 39 3.68 7.21 5.46
CA ASP A 39 2.35 6.69 5.80
C ASP A 39 2.15 5.28 5.23
N VAL A 40 2.68 5.02 4.02
CA VAL A 40 2.69 3.68 3.41
C VAL A 40 3.51 2.72 4.26
N GLN A 41 4.69 3.16 4.74
CA GLN A 41 5.55 2.33 5.57
C GLN A 41 4.90 2.03 6.92
N GLU A 42 4.35 3.03 7.60
CA GLU A 42 3.64 2.83 8.88
C GLU A 42 2.44 1.89 8.71
N LEU A 43 1.69 2.03 7.62
CA LEU A 43 0.60 1.12 7.28
C LEU A 43 1.10 -0.33 7.12
N LEU A 44 2.19 -0.51 6.36
CA LEU A 44 2.79 -1.82 6.15
C LEU A 44 3.25 -2.41 7.48
N GLU A 45 3.95 -1.65 8.32
CA GLU A 45 4.41 -2.10 9.63
C GLU A 45 3.25 -2.48 10.55
N ARG A 46 2.17 -1.68 10.57
CA ARG A 46 0.97 -1.98 11.37
C ARG A 46 0.24 -3.24 10.92
N ASN A 47 0.22 -3.51 9.61
CA ASN A 47 -0.47 -4.67 9.03
C ASN A 47 0.48 -5.85 8.77
N TYR A 48 1.77 -5.70 9.07
CA TYR A 48 2.77 -6.74 8.85
C TYR A 48 2.49 -7.88 9.82
N GLN A 49 1.93 -8.95 9.29
CA GLN A 49 1.81 -10.21 10.02
C GLN A 49 3.04 -11.05 9.69
N PRO A 50 3.93 -11.30 10.67
CA PRO A 50 5.06 -12.19 10.43
C PRO A 50 4.51 -13.52 9.96
N ALA A 51 5.12 -14.06 8.89
CA ALA A 51 4.73 -15.37 8.37
C ALA A 51 4.84 -16.37 9.51
N ARG A 52 3.69 -16.80 10.03
CA ARG A 52 3.62 -17.84 11.05
C ARG A 52 3.93 -19.14 10.34
N TRP A 53 5.22 -19.43 10.17
CA TRP A 53 5.65 -20.75 9.76
C TRP A 53 5.17 -21.68 10.86
N LYS A 54 4.21 -22.55 10.55
CA LYS A 54 3.92 -23.70 11.39
C LYS A 54 5.16 -24.59 11.33
N ALA A 55 5.95 -24.58 12.39
CA ALA A 55 6.77 -25.73 12.72
C ALA A 55 5.82 -26.77 13.35
N GLU A 56 5.34 -27.70 12.52
CA GLU A 56 4.83 -28.99 12.98
C GLU A 56 5.97 -30.00 12.94
#